data_AF-A0A850GEH6-F1
#
_entry.id   AF-A0A850GEH6-F1
#
_cell.length_a   1.000
_cell.length_b   1.000
_cell.length_c   1.000
_cell.angle_alpha   90.00
_cell.angle_beta   90.00
_cell.angle_gamma   90.00
#
_symmetry.space_group_name_H-M   'P 1'
#
loop_
_entity.id
_entity.type
_entity.pdbx_description
1 polymer ?
#
loop_
_entity_poly.entity_id
_entity_poly.type
_entity_poly.pdbx_seq_one_letter_code
_entity_poly.pdbx_strand_id
1 'polypeptide(L)' 'MSDLKKFRYEFPPLDAHFLEAPTPRAVVEFIKRTYPHNWEEVLPTLVEIQDWPRFWKTLDHDGRPLPPGRR' A
#
# COMPACT_ATOMS: atom_id res chain seq x y z
N MET A 1 7.84 -12.63 18.32
CA MET A 1 7.75 -12.53 16.84
C MET A 1 7.88 -11.06 16.52
N SER A 2 8.77 -10.67 15.62
CA SER A 2 8.96 -9.26 15.26
C SER A 2 7.67 -8.75 14.63
N ASP A 3 6.99 -7.78 15.25
CA ASP A 3 5.77 -7.20 14.70
C ASP A 3 6.11 -6.48 13.39
N LEU A 4 5.73 -7.08 12.26
CA LEU A 4 5.91 -6.49 10.94
C LEU A 4 4.89 -5.37 10.74
N LYS A 5 5.38 -4.23 10.27
CA LYS A 5 4.55 -3.08 9.88
C LYS A 5 4.20 -3.20 8.40
N LYS A 6 3.00 -2.77 8.04
CA LYS A 6 2.51 -2.78 6.65
C LYS A 6 2.67 -1.39 6.06
N PHE A 7 3.07 -1.32 4.80
CA PHE A 7 3.33 -0.09 4.08
C PHE A 7 2.66 -0.12 2.71
N ARG A 8 2.22 1.05 2.25
CA ARG A 8 1.77 1.30 0.88
C ARG A 8 2.61 2.41 0.27
N TYR A 9 3.01 2.26 -0.99
CA TYR A 9 3.52 3.36 -1.80
C TYR A 9 2.88 3.30 -3.20
N GLU A 10 2.94 4.37 -3.97
CA GLU A 10 2.43 4.42 -5.34
C GLU A 10 3.58 4.71 -6.32
N PHE A 11 3.80 3.84 -7.30
CA PHE A 11 4.69 4.12 -8.42
C PHE A 11 4.59 3.10 -9.56
N PRO A 12 4.19 3.49 -10.79
CA PRO A 12 3.83 4.85 -11.23
C PRO A 12 2.62 5.43 -10.47
N PRO A 13 2.33 6.74 -10.59
CA PRO A 13 1.17 7.34 -9.94
C PRO A 13 -0.11 6.53 -10.18
N LEU A 14 -0.94 6.37 -9.14
CA LEU A 14 -2.17 5.55 -9.14
C LEU A 14 -1.96 4.03 -9.11
N ASP A 15 -0.73 3.52 -9.17
CA ASP A 15 -0.44 2.09 -8.99
C ASP A 15 0.06 1.80 -7.57
N ALA A 16 -0.79 1.18 -6.74
CA ALA A 16 -0.52 0.96 -5.33
C ALA A 16 0.25 -0.34 -5.09
N HIS A 17 1.42 -0.22 -4.48
CA HIS A 17 2.26 -1.32 -4.03
C HIS A 17 2.22 -1.47 -2.51
N PHE A 18 2.43 -2.70 -2.06
CA PHE A 18 2.15 -3.16 -0.70
C PHE A 18 3.33 -3.97 -0.17
N LEU A 19 3.85 -3.61 1.01
CA LEU A 19 5.03 -4.24 1.62
C LEU A 19 4.84 -4.45 3.12
N GLU A 20 5.46 -5.51 3.65
CA GLU A 20 5.67 -5.70 5.08
C GLU A 20 7.15 -5.55 5.41
N ALA A 21 7.46 -4.80 6.48
CA ALA A 21 8.83 -4.60 6.91
C ALA A 21 8.93 -4.39 8.42
N PRO A 22 10.06 -4.75 9.05
CA PRO A 22 10.26 -4.54 10.49
C PRO A 22 10.43 -3.06 10.85
N THR A 23 10.88 -2.22 9.91
CA THR A 23 11.06 -0.77 10.14
C THR A 23 10.77 0.03 8.85
N PRO A 24 10.37 1.31 8.96
CA PRO A 24 10.24 2.20 7.80
C PRO A 24 11.55 2.34 7.01
N ARG A 25 12.71 2.33 7.68
CA ARG A 25 14.02 2.42 7.04
C ARG A 25 14.27 1.28 6.05
N ALA A 26 13.84 0.06 6.38
CA ALA A 26 13.98 -1.07 5.47
C ALA A 26 13.18 -0.86 4.16
N VAL A 27 12.03 -0.22 4.24
CA VAL A 27 11.20 0.12 3.06
C VAL A 27 11.85 1.21 2.23
N VAL A 28 12.43 2.23 2.86
CA VAL A 28 13.16 3.30 2.14
C VAL A 28 14.34 2.72 1.35
N GLU A 29 15.15 1.85 1.97
CA GLU A 29 16.27 1.20 1.28
C GLU A 29 15.82 0.27 0.15
N PHE A 30 14.68 -0.41 0.33
CA PHE A 30 14.05 -1.16 -0.77
C PHE A 30 13.66 -0.23 -1.92
N ILE A 31 12.95 0.87 -1.67
CA ILE A 31 12.50 1.82 -2.69
C ILE A 31 13.69 2.42 -3.45
N LYS A 32 14.76 2.83 -2.75
CA LYS A 32 15.98 3.36 -3.39
C LYS A 32 16.67 2.35 -4.30
N ARG A 33 16.66 1.07 -3.95
CA ARG A 33 17.23 0.00 -4.77
C ARG A 33 16.35 -0.35 -5.97
N THR A 34 15.03 -0.36 -5.79
CA THR A 34 14.06 -0.73 -6.83
C THR A 34 13.89 0.40 -7.86
N TYR A 35 13.92 1.66 -7.41
CA TYR A 35 13.71 2.84 -8.24
C TYR A 35 14.89 3.82 -8.10
N PRO A 36 16.10 3.45 -8.55
CA PRO A 36 17.32 4.24 -8.32
C PRO A 36 17.26 5.66 -8.91
N HIS A 37 16.42 5.89 -9.92
CA HIS A 37 16.27 7.19 -10.58
C HIS A 37 14.98 7.93 -10.22
N ASN A 38 14.02 7.29 -9.55
CA ASN A 38 12.70 7.87 -9.27
C ASN A 38 12.31 7.78 -7.79
N TRP A 39 13.19 7.30 -6.91
CA TRP A 39 12.87 7.14 -5.49
C TRP A 39 12.40 8.45 -4.83
N GLU A 40 12.85 9.61 -5.30
CA GLU A 40 12.39 10.93 -4.84
C GLU A 40 10.91 11.19 -5.15
N GLU A 41 10.37 10.59 -6.21
CA GLU A 41 8.94 10.63 -6.56
C GLU A 41 8.15 9.58 -5.77
N VAL A 42 8.76 8.42 -5.48
CA VAL A 42 8.10 7.31 -4.78
C VAL A 42 7.97 7.59 -3.28
N LEU A 43 9.04 8.05 -2.62
CA LEU A 43 9.07 8.20 -1.16
C LEU A 43 7.96 9.11 -0.59
N PRO A 44 7.58 10.23 -1.22
CA PRO A 44 6.45 11.05 -0.76
C PRO A 44 5.11 10.31 -0.70
N THR A 45 4.95 9.23 -1.47
CA THR A 45 3.71 8.42 -1.49
C THR A 45 3.69 7.31 -0.44
N LEU A 46 4.81 7.07 0.24
CA LEU A 46 4.97 6.01 1.22
C LEU A 46 4.18 6.32 2.50
N VAL A 47 3.27 5.42 2.86
CA VAL A 47 2.47 5.50 4.08
C VAL A 47 2.49 4.17 4.84
N GLU A 48 2.57 4.22 6.17
CA GLU A 48 2.32 3.06 7.02
C GLU A 48 0.80 2.84 7.10
N ILE A 49 0.35 1.59 6.94
CA ILE A 49 -1.07 1.20 7.00
C ILE A 49 -1.29 0.25 8.17
N GLN A 50 -2.43 0.38 8.85
CA GLN A 50 -2.77 -0.46 10.00
C GLN A 50 -3.10 -1.90 9.57
N ASP A 51 -3.85 -2.02 8.46
CA ASP A 51 -4.33 -3.29 7.93
C ASP A 51 -4.10 -3.41 6.43
N TRP A 52 -3.99 -4.66 5.96
CA TRP A 52 -3.99 -4.91 4.53
C TRP A 52 -5.30 -4.43 3.93
N PRO A 53 -5.26 -3.76 2.76
CA PRO A 53 -6.48 -3.35 2.10
C PRO A 53 -7.33 -4.60 1.87
N ARG A 54 -8.55 -4.58 2.39
CA ARG A 54 -9.56 -5.55 2.00
C ARG A 54 -10.13 -5.01 0.69
N PHE A 55 -9.46 -5.34 -0.42
CA PHE A 55 -9.54 -4.64 -1.72
C PHE A 55 -10.94 -4.54 -2.35
N TRP A 56 -11.99 -5.07 -1.72
CA TRP A 56 -13.32 -5.13 -2.32
C TRP A 56 -14.35 -4.50 -1.39
N LYS A 57 -14.76 -3.28 -1.72
CA LYS A 57 -16.16 -2.88 -1.51
C LYS A 57 -16.90 -3.30 -2.78
N THR A 58 -17.77 -4.28 -2.67
CA THR A 58 -18.69 -4.60 -3.76
C THR A 58 -19.69 -3.45 -3.83
N LEU A 59 -19.83 -2.81 -5.00
CA LEU A 59 -20.85 -1.78 -5.19
C LEU A 59 -22.07 -2.41 -5.88
N ASP A 60 -23.26 -1.89 -5.58
CA ASP A 60 -24.45 -2.18 -6.38
C ASP A 60 -24.48 -1.34 -7.68
N HIS A 61 -25.52 -1.52 -8.48
CA HIS A 61 -25.71 -0.82 -9.76
C HIS A 61 -25.85 0.70 -9.62
N ASP A 62 -26.17 1.19 -8.42
CA ASP A 62 -26.26 2.61 -8.08
C ASP A 62 -24.96 3.15 -7.46
N GLY A 63 -23.89 2.35 -7.41
CA GLY A 63 -22.60 2.73 -6.86
C GLY A 63 -22.54 2.73 -5.33
N ARG A 64 -23.52 2.12 -4.64
CA ARG A 64 -23.56 2.09 -3.17
C ARG A 64 -22.80 0.88 -2.63
N PRO A 65 -22.06 1.02 -1.51
CA PRO A 65 -21.31 -0.10 -0.94
C PRO A 65 -22.27 -1.16 -0.39
N LEU A 66 -22.14 -2.38 -0.89
CA LEU A 66 -22.76 -3.55 -0.30
C LEU A 66 -22.08 -3.87 1.05
N PRO A 67 -22.85 -4.28 2.06
CA PRO A 67 -22.29 -4.71 3.33
C PRO A 67 -21.39 -5.94 3.10
N PRO A 68 -20.27 -6.05 3.82
CA PRO A 68 -19.37 -7.19 3.70
C PRO A 68 -20.13 -8.49 4.01
N GLY A 69 -20.20 -9.41 3.05
CA GLY A 69 -20.79 -10.75 3.22
C GLY A 69 -22.10 -11.03 2.46
N ARG A 70 -22.68 -10.07 1.72
CA ARG A 70 -23.73 -10.39 0.74
C ARG A 70 -23.08 -10.66 -0.63
N ARG A 71 -22.85 -11.95 -0.93
CA ARG A 71 -22.69 -12.44 -2.30
C ARG A 71 -24.01 -13.08 -2.73
#